data_AF-A0A366H5K1-F1
#
_entry.id   AF-A0A366H5K1-F1
#
_cell.length_a   1.000
_cell.length_b   1.000
_cell.length_c   1.000
_cell.angle_alpha   90.00
_cell.angle_beta   90.00
_cell.angle_gamma   90.00
#
_symmetry.space_group_name_H-M   'P 1'
#
loop_
_entity.id
_entity.type
_entity.pdbx_description
1 polymer ?
#
loop_
_entity_poly.entity_id
_entity_poly.type
_entity_poly.pdbx_seq_one_letter_code
_entity_poly.pdbx_strand_id
1 'polypeptide(L)'
;MKIDKNSARAARQLMRACVDKNGRLQQPRVRAVVKRLAEEKPRGYLRILAGFERLLRLEVEKRHALIESASPLSSTLRDKIRADLQAKFGTDLEFDFAEKPELLGGLRVQVGSHVWDGSVLAKLESLRNSLS
;
A
#
# COMPACT_ATOMS: atom_id res chain seq x y z
N MET A 1 0.90 -17.87 9.85
CA MET A 1 1.16 -19.19 9.24
C MET A 1 2.54 -19.16 8.57
N LYS A 2 3.44 -20.10 8.89
CA LYS A 2 4.82 -20.10 8.38
C LYS A 2 4.82 -20.62 6.93
N ILE A 3 5.14 -19.76 5.97
CA ILE A 3 5.19 -20.14 4.54
C ILE A 3 6.51 -20.89 4.31
N ASP A 4 6.45 -22.09 3.73
CA ASP A 4 7.64 -22.83 3.33
C ASP A 4 8.38 -22.15 2.17
N LYS A 5 9.69 -22.37 2.06
CA LYS A 5 10.58 -21.69 1.11
C LYS A 5 10.14 -21.89 -0.36
N ASN A 6 9.57 -23.06 -0.67
CA ASN A 6 9.09 -23.40 -2.00
C ASN A 6 7.80 -22.64 -2.34
N SER A 7 6.83 -22.62 -1.43
CA SER A 7 5.59 -21.85 -1.60
C SER A 7 5.84 -20.35 -1.72
N ALA A 8 6.81 -19.82 -0.95
CA ALA A 8 7.22 -18.42 -1.05
C ALA A 8 7.87 -18.09 -2.40
N ARG A 9 8.68 -19.00 -2.95
CA ARG A 9 9.29 -18.83 -4.28
C ARG A 9 8.23 -18.85 -5.38
N ALA A 10 7.30 -19.79 -5.33
CA ALA A 10 6.20 -19.89 -6.28
C ALA A 10 5.33 -18.61 -6.27
N ALA A 11 4.94 -18.14 -5.07
CA ALA A 11 4.19 -16.89 -4.93
C ALA A 11 4.90 -15.68 -5.55
N ARG A 12 6.23 -15.57 -5.38
CA ARG A 12 7.03 -14.50 -5.99
C ARG A 12 7.11 -14.61 -7.51
N GLN A 13 7.22 -15.82 -8.05
CA GLN A 13 7.23 -16.03 -9.50
C GLN A 13 5.89 -15.65 -10.13
N LEU A 14 4.77 -16.08 -9.52
CA LEU A 14 3.43 -15.70 -9.95
C LEU A 14 3.23 -14.18 -9.90
N MET A 15 3.68 -13.54 -8.82
CA MET A 15 3.62 -12.08 -8.69
C MET A 15 4.37 -11.38 -9.82
N ARG A 16 5.59 -11.81 -10.14
CA ARG A 16 6.37 -11.24 -11.25
C ARG A 16 5.67 -11.38 -12.60
N ALA A 17 4.89 -12.43 -12.82
CA ALA A 17 4.13 -12.61 -14.06
C ALA A 17 2.90 -11.68 -14.16
N CYS A 18 2.34 -11.29 -13.02
CA CYS A 18 1.20 -10.38 -12.92
C CYS A 18 1.57 -8.90 -13.10
N VAL A 19 2.85 -8.57 -13.00
CA VAL A 19 3.38 -7.21 -13.11
C VAL A 19 3.96 -7.00 -14.51
N ASP A 20 3.69 -5.85 -15.13
CA ASP A 20 4.28 -5.49 -16.42
C ASP A 20 5.69 -4.88 -16.31
N LYS A 21 6.30 -4.53 -17.44
CA LYS A 21 7.64 -3.91 -17.48
C LYS A 21 7.71 -2.55 -16.76
N ASN A 22 6.57 -1.92 -16.54
CA ASN A 22 6.42 -0.62 -15.89
C ASN A 22 5.99 -0.78 -14.41
N GLY A 23 5.99 -2.00 -13.89
CA GLY A 23 5.59 -2.29 -12.52
C GLY A 23 4.08 -2.32 -12.29
N ARG A 24 3.24 -2.20 -13.34
CA ARG A 24 1.78 -2.13 -13.18
C ARG A 24 1.17 -3.50 -13.01
N LEU A 25 0.29 -3.60 -12.01
CA LEU A 25 -0.48 -4.80 -11.75
C LEU A 25 -1.58 -4.97 -12.81
N GLN A 26 -1.53 -6.07 -13.54
CA GLN A 26 -2.54 -6.38 -14.54
C GLN A 26 -3.65 -7.25 -13.92
N GLN A 27 -4.78 -6.63 -13.53
CA GLN A 27 -5.92 -7.35 -12.94
C GLN A 27 -6.35 -8.60 -13.74
N PRO A 28 -6.40 -8.59 -15.10
CA PRO A 28 -6.76 -9.79 -15.86
C PRO A 28 -5.77 -10.95 -15.64
N ARG A 29 -4.47 -10.66 -15.51
CA ARG A 29 -3.44 -11.67 -15.24
C ARG A 29 -3.57 -12.24 -13.84
N VAL A 30 -3.86 -11.39 -12.85
CA VAL A 30 -4.09 -11.84 -11.46
C VAL A 30 -5.27 -12.81 -11.42
N ARG A 31 -6.40 -12.47 -12.05
CA ARG A 31 -7.57 -13.36 -12.13
C ARG A 31 -7.22 -14.69 -12.81
N ALA A 32 -6.48 -14.66 -13.92
CA ALA A 32 -6.06 -15.87 -14.63
C ALA A 32 -5.16 -16.77 -13.77
N VAL A 33 -4.20 -16.19 -13.04
CA VAL A 33 -3.31 -16.93 -12.12
C VAL A 33 -4.08 -17.57 -10.98
N VAL A 34 -4.97 -16.82 -10.32
CA VAL A 34 -5.80 -17.35 -9.22
C VAL A 34 -6.71 -18.46 -9.73
N LYS A 35 -7.33 -18.29 -10.90
CA LYS A 35 -8.19 -19.31 -11.52
C LYS A 35 -7.42 -20.60 -11.81
N ARG A 36 -6.27 -20.51 -12.47
CA ARG A 36 -5.41 -21.69 -12.75
C ARG A 36 -4.95 -22.38 -11.47
N LEU A 37 -4.55 -21.62 -10.45
CA LEU A 37 -4.12 -22.19 -9.17
C LEU A 37 -5.27 -22.91 -8.45
N ALA A 38 -6.50 -22.41 -8.59
CA ALA A 38 -7.71 -23.03 -8.05
C ALA A 38 -8.17 -24.27 -8.84
N GLU A 39 -7.86 -24.36 -10.14
CA GLU A 39 -8.15 -25.51 -11.00
C GLU A 39 -7.11 -26.63 -10.81
N GLU A 40 -5.82 -26.32 -10.88
CA GLU A 40 -4.73 -27.30 -10.80
C GLU A 40 -4.47 -27.81 -9.37
N LYS A 41 -4.83 -27.03 -8.35
CA LYS A 41 -4.66 -27.31 -6.90
C LYS A 41 -3.35 -28.05 -6.55
N PRO A 42 -2.18 -27.50 -6.91
CA PRO A 42 -0.90 -28.14 -6.61
C PRO A 42 -0.68 -28.28 -5.09
N ARG A 43 0.26 -29.16 -4.70
CA ARG A 43 0.62 -29.36 -3.28
C ARG A 43 0.98 -28.02 -2.63
N GLY A 44 0.33 -27.69 -1.51
CA GLY A 44 0.57 -26.44 -0.79
C GLY A 44 -0.07 -25.19 -1.41
N TYR A 45 -1.03 -25.34 -2.35
CA TYR A 45 -1.66 -24.20 -3.03
C TYR A 45 -2.22 -23.13 -2.06
N LEU A 46 -2.80 -23.51 -0.91
CA LEU A 46 -3.28 -22.56 0.10
C LEU A 46 -2.17 -21.64 0.62
N ARG A 47 -0.95 -22.17 0.83
CA ARG A 47 0.20 -21.38 1.29
C ARG A 47 0.75 -20.50 0.19
N ILE A 48 0.77 -20.99 -1.05
CA ILE A 48 1.14 -20.21 -2.24
C ILE A 48 0.17 -19.04 -2.39
N LEU A 49 -1.13 -19.30 -2.28
CA LEU A 49 -2.20 -18.32 -2.43
C LEU A 49 -2.13 -17.26 -1.31
N ALA A 50 -1.96 -17.67 -0.05
CA ALA A 50 -1.74 -16.73 1.06
C ALA A 50 -0.47 -15.87 0.87
N GLY A 51 0.62 -16.48 0.37
CA GLY A 51 1.85 -15.75 0.05
C GLY A 51 1.67 -14.77 -1.11
N PHE A 52 0.92 -15.17 -2.12
CA PHE A 52 0.62 -14.37 -3.31
C PHE A 52 -0.33 -13.22 -2.98
N GLU A 53 -1.41 -13.46 -2.23
CA GLU A 53 -2.33 -12.43 -1.73
C GLU A 53 -1.58 -11.34 -0.96
N ARG A 54 -0.66 -11.74 -0.06
CA ARG A 54 0.18 -10.78 0.67
C ARG A 54 1.03 -9.91 -0.26
N LEU A 55 1.62 -10.51 -1.30
CA LEU A 55 2.42 -9.76 -2.27
C LEU A 55 1.56 -8.84 -3.13
N LEU A 56 0.38 -9.30 -3.55
CA LEU A 56 -0.60 -8.49 -4.28
C LEU A 56 -1.02 -7.28 -3.46
N ARG A 57 -1.36 -7.48 -2.20
CA ARG A 57 -1.76 -6.41 -1.27
C ARG A 57 -0.68 -5.34 -1.18
N LEU A 58 0.57 -5.74 -0.97
CA LEU A 58 1.70 -4.81 -0.92
C LEU A 58 1.90 -4.06 -2.23
N GLU A 59 1.69 -4.71 -3.37
CA GLU A 59 1.87 -4.06 -4.67
C GLU A 59 0.75 -3.08 -5.00
N VAL A 60 -0.48 -3.38 -4.58
CA VAL A 60 -1.61 -2.45 -4.64
C VAL A 60 -1.29 -1.27 -3.72
N GLU A 61 -1.04 -1.52 -2.43
CA GLU A 61 -0.79 -0.48 -1.43
C GLU A 61 0.33 0.48 -1.83
N LYS A 62 1.43 0.01 -2.44
CA LYS A 62 2.55 0.87 -2.90
C LYS A 62 2.13 2.07 -3.75
N ARG A 63 0.98 1.99 -4.42
CA ARG A 63 0.51 3.01 -5.38
C ARG A 63 -0.62 3.86 -4.81
N HIS A 64 -1.10 3.57 -3.60
CA HIS A 64 -2.09 4.38 -2.92
C HIS A 64 -1.40 5.33 -1.96
N ALA A 65 -1.66 6.63 -2.16
CA ALA A 65 -1.30 7.70 -1.25
C ALA A 65 -2.55 8.19 -0.54
N LEU A 66 -2.65 7.91 0.76
CA LEU A 66 -3.70 8.43 1.63
C LEU A 66 -3.17 9.66 2.38
N ILE A 67 -3.83 10.79 2.17
CA ILE A 67 -3.50 12.07 2.79
C ILE A 67 -4.64 12.45 3.72
N GLU A 68 -4.33 12.56 5.01
CA GLU A 68 -5.29 12.87 6.06
C GLU A 68 -4.96 14.22 6.70
N SER A 69 -5.93 15.12 6.74
CA SER A 69 -5.76 16.46 7.31
C SER A 69 -6.88 16.80 8.30
N ALA A 70 -6.56 17.61 9.32
CA ALA A 70 -7.53 18.04 10.32
C ALA A 70 -8.59 19.01 9.79
N SER A 71 -8.29 19.69 8.68
CA SER A 71 -9.15 20.67 8.02
C SER A 71 -9.13 20.46 6.50
N PRO A 72 -10.11 20.99 5.75
CA PRO A 72 -10.11 20.89 4.30
C PRO A 72 -8.87 21.57 3.70
N LEU A 73 -8.12 20.81 2.91
CA LEU A 73 -6.96 21.32 2.16
C LEU A 73 -7.42 22.14 0.95
N SER A 74 -6.81 23.30 0.73
CA SER A 74 -7.01 24.10 -0.48
C SER A 74 -6.55 23.32 -1.72
N SER A 75 -7.15 23.61 -2.89
CA SER A 75 -6.76 22.99 -4.17
C SER A 75 -5.28 23.17 -4.47
N THR A 76 -4.75 24.38 -4.22
CA THR A 76 -3.33 24.70 -4.41
C THR A 76 -2.38 23.85 -3.57
N LEU A 77 -2.77 23.52 -2.33
CA LEU A 77 -1.96 22.69 -1.45
C LEU A 77 -2.05 21.21 -1.85
N ARG A 78 -3.24 20.75 -2.27
CA ARG A 78 -3.43 19.40 -2.81
C ARG A 78 -2.56 19.15 -4.04
N ASP A 79 -2.50 20.12 -4.96
CA ASP A 79 -1.70 20.00 -6.18
C ASP A 79 -0.20 20.01 -5.88
N LYS A 80 0.26 20.81 -4.92
CA LYS A 80 1.66 20.76 -4.44
C LYS A 80 2.00 19.40 -3.83
N ILE A 81 1.16 18.90 -2.91
CA ILE A 81 1.38 17.58 -2.27
C ILE A 81 1.40 16.48 -3.34
N ARG A 82 0.50 16.55 -4.33
CA ARG A 82 0.49 15.60 -5.45
C ARG A 82 1.81 15.64 -6.23
N ALA A 83 2.28 16.82 -6.61
CA ALA A 83 3.53 16.97 -7.35
C ALA A 83 4.74 16.45 -6.56
N ASP A 84 4.82 16.77 -5.27
CA ASP A 84 5.92 16.35 -4.40
C ASP A 84 5.93 14.82 -4.20
N LEU A 85 4.76 14.21 -4.04
CA LEU A 85 4.63 12.75 -3.91
C LEU A 85 4.91 12.04 -5.23
N GLN A 86 4.47 12.60 -6.36
CA GLN A 86 4.79 12.07 -7.69
C GLN A 86 6.29 12.14 -7.99
N ALA A 87 6.97 13.20 -7.56
CA ALA A 87 8.42 13.33 -7.72
C ALA A 87 9.19 12.27 -6.92
N LYS A 88 8.68 11.85 -5.76
CA LYS A 88 9.34 10.87 -4.88
C LYS A 88 8.98 9.41 -5.19
N PHE A 89 7.71 9.12 -5.47
CA PHE A 89 7.20 7.74 -5.61
C PHE A 89 6.82 7.38 -7.07
N GLY A 90 6.87 8.34 -7.99
CA GLY A 90 6.52 8.16 -9.40
C GLY A 90 5.12 8.67 -9.74
N THR A 91 4.83 8.76 -11.03
CA THR A 91 3.59 9.38 -11.55
C THR A 91 2.35 8.50 -11.45
N ASP A 92 2.49 7.24 -11.05
CA ASP A 92 1.42 6.23 -11.02
C ASP A 92 0.81 6.04 -9.62
N LEU A 93 0.52 7.15 -8.94
CA LEU A 93 -0.05 7.20 -7.60
C LEU A 93 -1.52 7.58 -7.65
N GLU A 94 -2.36 6.81 -6.97
CA GLU A 94 -3.73 7.19 -6.64
C GLU A 94 -3.72 8.00 -5.35
N PHE A 95 -4.40 9.15 -5.34
CA PHE A 95 -4.41 10.09 -4.22
C PHE A 95 -5.79 10.16 -3.60
N ASP A 96 -5.89 9.72 -2.35
CA ASP A 96 -7.09 9.84 -1.53
C ASP A 96 -6.88 10.92 -0.47
N PHE A 97 -7.72 11.94 -0.49
CA PHE A 97 -7.71 13.01 0.52
C PHE A 97 -8.88 12.82 1.48
N ALA A 98 -8.57 12.56 2.75
CA ALA A 98 -9.55 12.39 3.82
C ALA A 98 -9.42 13.49 4.86
N GLU A 99 -10.57 13.98 5.35
CA GLU A 99 -10.61 14.91 6.47
C GLU A 99 -10.78 14.14 7.78
N LYS A 100 -9.87 14.37 8.74
CA LYS A 100 -9.86 13.75 10.05
C LYS A 100 -9.66 14.80 11.15
N PRO A 101 -10.75 15.38 11.68
CA PRO A 101 -10.68 16.39 12.73
C PRO A 101 -9.95 15.91 14.01
N GLU A 102 -9.93 14.60 14.24
CA GLU A 102 -9.22 13.95 15.36
C GLU A 102 -7.72 14.22 15.38
N LEU A 103 -7.11 14.55 14.24
CA LEU A 103 -5.69 14.88 14.16
C LEU A 103 -5.35 16.21 14.88
N LEU A 104 -6.36 17.03 15.19
CA LEU A 104 -6.31 18.37 15.81
C LEU A 104 -5.58 19.45 14.99
N GLY A 105 -4.62 19.03 14.17
CA GLY A 105 -3.83 19.87 13.27
C GLY A 105 -2.73 19.06 12.60
N GLY A 106 -2.15 19.62 11.55
CA GLY A 106 -1.08 18.97 10.78
C GLY A 106 -1.59 18.02 9.69
N LEU A 107 -0.67 17.19 9.20
CA LEU A 107 -0.88 16.33 8.05
C LEU A 107 -0.34 14.93 8.35
N ARG A 108 -1.12 13.91 8.01
CA ARG A 108 -0.67 12.51 7.98
C ARG A 108 -0.70 12.03 6.55
N VAL A 109 0.42 11.53 6.05
CA VAL A 109 0.57 11.02 4.69
C VAL A 109 1.02 9.58 4.75
N GLN A 110 0.27 8.68 4.14
CA GLN A 110 0.60 7.27 4.02
C GLN A 110 0.73 6.91 2.54
N VAL A 111 1.91 6.44 2.12
CA VAL A 111 2.16 5.92 0.77
C VAL A 111 2.57 4.47 0.89
N GLY A 112 1.66 3.56 0.57
CA GLY A 112 1.82 2.13 0.82
C GLY A 112 2.19 1.81 2.26
N SER A 113 3.45 1.42 2.48
CA SER A 113 3.99 1.07 3.79
C SER A 113 4.73 2.20 4.50
N HIS A 114 4.91 3.35 3.84
CA HIS A 114 5.54 4.52 4.44
C HIS A 114 4.48 5.45 5.02
N VAL A 115 4.61 5.76 6.31
CA VAL A 115 3.72 6.69 7.01
C VAL A 115 4.55 7.86 7.53
N TRP A 116 4.20 9.07 7.10
CA TRP A 116 4.67 10.32 7.68
C TRP A 116 3.53 10.92 8.49
N ASP A 117 3.64 10.85 9.81
CA ASP A 117 2.68 11.47 10.72
C ASP A 117 3.26 12.76 11.31
N GLY A 118 2.84 13.88 10.73
CA GLY A 118 3.14 15.22 11.24
C GLY A 118 1.98 15.84 12.00
N SER A 119 1.02 15.02 12.48
CA SER A 119 -0.14 15.52 13.21
C SER A 119 0.21 16.00 14.63
N VAL A 120 -0.56 16.96 15.11
CA VAL A 120 -0.46 17.45 16.49
C VAL A 120 -0.78 16.32 17.47
N LEU A 121 -1.77 15.49 17.14
CA LEU A 121 -2.11 14.28 17.90
C LEU A 121 -0.88 13.39 18.10
N ALA A 122 -0.18 13.01 17.03
CA ALA A 122 1.00 12.16 17.12
C ALA A 122 2.11 12.78 17.97
N LYS A 123 2.28 14.11 17.90
CA LYS A 123 3.26 14.81 18.74
C LYS A 123 2.89 14.77 20.22
N LEU A 124 1.61 14.96 20.56
CA LEU A 124 1.11 14.85 21.94
C LEU A 124 1.23 13.42 22.47
N GLU A 125 0.92 12.40 21.67
CA GLU A 125 1.09 11.01 22.07
C GLU A 125 2.55 10.65 22.31
N SER A 126 3.46 11.13 21.47
CA SER A 126 4.90 10.94 21.66
C SER A 126 5.39 11.59 22.96
N LEU A 127 4.89 12.78 23.31
CA LEU A 127 5.21 13.43 24.58
C LEU A 127 4.67 12.65 25.78
N ARG A 128 3.40 12.22 25.72
CA ARG A 128 2.77 11.38 26.76
C ARG A 128 3.59 10.11 27.02
N ASN A 129 3.99 9.42 25.96
CA ASN A 129 4.76 8.18 26.06
C ASN A 129 6.19 8.41 26.59
N SER A 130 6.77 9.60 26.41
CA SER A 130 8.09 9.94 26.96
C SER A 130 8.07 10.34 28.44
N LEU A 131 6.89 10.66 28.96
CA LEU A 131 6.65 11.08 30.34
C LEU A 131 6.15 9.92 31.23
N SER A 132 5.90 8.75 30.63
CA SER A 132 5.53 7.50 31.33
C SER A 132 6.74 6.59 31.48
#